data_AF-A0A0M3AS01-F1
#
_entry.id   AF-A0A0M3AS01-F1
#
_cell.length_a   1.000
_cell.length_b   1.000
_cell.length_c   1.000
_cell.angle_alpha   90.00
_cell.angle_beta   90.00
_cell.angle_gamma   90.00
#
_symmetry.space_group_name_H-M   'P 1'
#
loop_
_entity.id
_entity.type
_entity.pdbx_description
1 polymer ?
#
loop_
_entity_poly.entity_id
_entity_poly.type
_entity_poly.pdbx_seq_one_letter_code
_entity_poly.pdbx_strand_id
1 'polypeptide(L)'
;MANPTTPFGLIPRKKLDSGVYNAGIMVFATPSGNATAIGVGDLVTLAGTSQIINGVVYNDVVQGATGNVFAGVVVGFLPDTRDSLPYRAASTVRLALVNVDPQAEYEIRQVAGGTPLNANDVGLNANVVVGSVNTSYGWSGMALDNTTEATTNTLDLKITGMSSRPDNEVGTSVSSGSDSSTFFVRINRHLFSNQVAGV
;
A
#
# COMPACT_ATOMS: atom_id res chain seq x y z
N MET A 1 5.53 19.08 -16.55
CA MET A 1 4.35 18.39 -17.13
C MET A 1 3.58 17.84 -15.94
N ALA A 2 2.28 18.07 -15.93
CA ALA A 2 1.40 17.72 -14.83
C ALA A 2 1.29 16.20 -14.64
N ASN A 3 1.30 15.71 -13.39
CA ASN A 3 1.28 14.27 -13.08
C ASN A 3 -0.18 13.78 -12.91
N PRO A 4 -0.68 12.85 -13.74
CA PRO A 4 -2.07 12.39 -13.70
C PRO A 4 -2.53 11.99 -12.30
N THR A 5 -3.72 12.41 -11.89
CA THR A 5 -4.25 12.24 -10.52
C THR A 5 -4.72 10.82 -10.19
N THR A 6 -4.76 9.91 -11.16
CA THR A 6 -5.28 8.54 -10.96
C THR A 6 -4.43 7.76 -9.95
N PRO A 7 -4.94 7.40 -8.76
CA PRO A 7 -4.15 6.68 -7.76
C PRO A 7 -3.77 5.28 -8.25
N PHE A 8 -2.61 4.79 -7.79
CA PHE A 8 -2.08 3.47 -8.16
C PHE A 8 -1.65 2.63 -6.94
N GLY A 9 -1.99 3.07 -5.72
CA GLY A 9 -1.56 2.41 -4.48
C GLY A 9 -0.06 2.49 -4.24
N LEU A 10 0.44 1.56 -3.43
CA LEU A 10 1.86 1.42 -3.11
C LEU A 10 2.55 0.50 -4.14
N ILE A 11 3.58 1.01 -4.81
CA ILE A 11 4.38 0.22 -5.75
C ILE A 11 5.76 -0.06 -5.12
N PRO A 12 6.15 -1.33 -4.90
CA PRO A 12 7.47 -1.64 -4.37
C PRO A 12 8.58 -1.22 -5.36
N ARG A 13 9.63 -0.56 -4.88
CA ARG A 13 10.72 -0.04 -5.73
C ARG A 13 12.08 -0.58 -5.38
N LYS A 14 12.46 -0.48 -4.11
CA LYS A 14 13.78 -0.87 -3.62
C LYS A 14 13.68 -1.23 -2.14
N LYS A 15 14.81 -1.62 -1.58
CA LYS A 15 15.00 -1.79 -0.13
C LYS A 15 15.84 -0.63 0.41
N LEU A 16 15.62 -0.27 1.67
CA LEU A 16 16.39 0.78 2.34
C LEU A 16 17.72 0.29 2.92
N ASP A 17 17.86 -1.00 3.19
CA ASP A 17 19.11 -1.55 3.71
C ASP A 17 20.08 -1.92 2.59
N SER A 18 21.32 -2.27 2.95
CA SER A 18 22.37 -2.68 2.02
C SER A 18 22.20 -4.12 1.49
N GLY A 19 21.09 -4.79 1.81
CA GLY A 19 20.81 -6.14 1.39
C GLY A 19 20.25 -6.22 -0.03
N VAL A 20 20.29 -7.40 -0.62
CA VAL A 20 19.64 -7.66 -1.92
C VAL A 20 18.13 -7.56 -1.75
N TYR A 21 17.47 -6.77 -2.61
CA TYR A 21 16.03 -6.67 -2.63
C TYR A 21 15.42 -7.94 -3.25
N ASN A 22 14.78 -8.77 -2.42
CA ASN A 22 14.05 -9.97 -2.84
C ASN A 22 12.52 -9.85 -2.64
N ALA A 23 12.05 -8.67 -2.21
CA ALA A 23 10.67 -8.33 -1.88
C ALA A 23 9.99 -9.17 -0.76
N GLY A 24 10.58 -10.27 -0.30
CA GLY A 24 9.99 -11.12 0.74
C GLY A 24 8.53 -11.50 0.46
N ILE A 25 8.19 -11.96 -0.75
CA ILE A 25 6.80 -12.24 -1.10
C ILE A 25 6.27 -13.45 -0.32
N MET A 26 5.16 -13.25 0.39
CA MET A 26 4.39 -14.33 1.02
C MET A 26 2.97 -14.40 0.45
N VAL A 27 2.39 -15.60 0.48
CA VAL A 27 1.04 -15.85 -0.01
C VAL A 27 0.07 -15.85 1.16
N PHE A 28 -1.01 -15.08 1.04
CA PHE A 28 -2.10 -15.02 2.02
C PHE A 28 -3.43 -15.35 1.34
N ALA A 29 -4.40 -15.83 2.09
CA ALA A 29 -5.77 -15.96 1.63
C ALA A 29 -6.56 -14.68 1.89
N THR A 30 -7.68 -14.51 1.21
CA THR A 30 -8.63 -13.43 1.46
C THR A 30 -9.96 -14.05 1.87
N PRO A 31 -10.57 -13.64 2.99
CA PRO A 31 -11.76 -14.32 3.48
C PRO A 31 -13.00 -13.92 2.66
N SER A 32 -13.87 -14.88 2.34
CA SER A 32 -15.14 -14.61 1.64
C SER A 32 -16.08 -13.70 2.43
N GLY A 33 -15.94 -13.62 3.75
CA GLY A 33 -16.67 -12.68 4.60
C GLY A 33 -16.24 -11.22 4.46
N ASN A 34 -15.08 -10.93 3.87
CA ASN A 34 -14.62 -9.56 3.69
C ASN A 34 -15.34 -8.87 2.53
N ALA A 35 -16.12 -7.83 2.83
CA ALA A 35 -16.92 -7.09 1.87
C ALA A 35 -16.17 -6.01 1.09
N THR A 36 -14.85 -5.90 1.28
CA THR A 36 -14.02 -4.85 0.65
C THR A 36 -13.21 -5.43 -0.50
N ALA A 37 -13.26 -4.81 -1.69
CA ALA A 37 -12.38 -5.21 -2.77
C ALA A 37 -10.91 -4.93 -2.41
N ILE A 38 -9.99 -5.79 -2.82
CA ILE A 38 -8.54 -5.63 -2.58
C ILE A 38 -7.84 -5.60 -3.93
N GLY A 39 -7.09 -4.53 -4.18
CA GLY A 39 -6.32 -4.28 -5.40
C GLY A 39 -4.83 -4.46 -5.20
N VAL A 40 -4.10 -4.48 -6.31
CA VAL A 40 -2.64 -4.41 -6.29
C VAL A 40 -2.22 -3.04 -5.79
N GLY A 41 -1.31 -3.01 -4.82
CA GLY A 41 -0.86 -1.81 -4.13
C GLY A 41 -1.63 -1.48 -2.85
N ASP A 42 -2.60 -2.30 -2.44
CA ASP A 42 -3.25 -2.15 -1.13
C ASP A 42 -2.31 -2.59 -0.01
N LEU A 43 -2.25 -1.79 1.06
CA LEU A 43 -1.79 -2.24 2.36
C LEU A 43 -2.79 -3.24 2.91
N VAL A 44 -2.28 -4.32 3.50
CA VAL A 44 -3.11 -5.37 4.11
C VAL A 44 -2.72 -5.64 5.55
N THR A 45 -3.71 -6.05 6.34
CA THR A 45 -3.53 -6.49 7.73
C THR A 45 -4.09 -7.90 7.90
N LEU A 46 -3.63 -8.62 8.92
CA LEU A 46 -4.13 -9.96 9.22
C LEU A 46 -5.57 -9.88 9.71
N ALA A 47 -6.41 -10.79 9.22
CA ALA A 47 -7.83 -10.85 9.59
C ALA A 47 -8.08 -11.56 10.94
N GLY A 48 -7.05 -12.20 11.52
CA GLY A 48 -7.17 -13.07 12.69
C GLY A 48 -7.78 -14.45 12.38
N THR A 49 -7.94 -14.80 11.11
CA THR A 49 -8.43 -16.08 10.64
C THR A 49 -7.45 -16.72 9.66
N SER A 50 -7.63 -18.02 9.38
CA SER A 50 -6.84 -18.76 8.40
C SER A 50 -7.74 -19.72 7.63
N GLN A 51 -7.33 -20.07 6.41
CA GLN A 51 -8.05 -20.97 5.52
C GLN A 51 -7.15 -22.09 5.03
N ILE A 52 -7.75 -23.24 4.74
CA ILE A 52 -7.07 -24.38 4.11
C ILE A 52 -7.51 -24.43 2.66
N ILE A 53 -6.57 -24.21 1.73
CA ILE A 53 -6.80 -24.25 0.29
C ILE A 53 -5.82 -25.26 -0.30
N ASN A 54 -6.33 -26.29 -0.98
CA ASN A 54 -5.53 -27.39 -1.56
C ASN A 54 -4.57 -28.04 -0.55
N GLY A 55 -4.98 -28.15 0.72
CA GLY A 55 -4.18 -28.76 1.78
C GLY A 55 -3.09 -27.87 2.38
N VAL A 56 -2.97 -26.62 1.94
CA VAL A 56 -2.04 -25.62 2.50
C VAL A 56 -2.82 -24.62 3.35
N VAL A 57 -2.27 -24.30 4.53
CA VAL A 57 -2.83 -23.29 5.42
C VAL A 57 -2.32 -21.92 5.02
N TYR A 58 -3.24 -20.99 4.80
CA TYR A 58 -2.95 -19.59 4.53
C TYR A 58 -3.60 -18.72 5.59
N ASN A 59 -2.87 -17.75 6.12
CA ASN A 59 -3.47 -16.71 6.96
C ASN A 59 -4.30 -15.78 6.09
N ASP A 60 -5.43 -15.34 6.62
CA ASP A 60 -6.31 -14.40 5.94
C ASP A 60 -5.81 -12.98 6.11
N VAL A 61 -5.90 -12.20 5.02
CA VAL A 61 -5.66 -10.77 5.01
C VAL A 61 -6.88 -10.00 4.52
N VAL A 62 -7.03 -8.79 5.04
CA VAL A 62 -8.03 -7.80 4.64
C VAL A 62 -7.35 -6.48 4.29
N GLN A 63 -8.03 -5.62 3.51
CA GLN A 63 -7.54 -4.27 3.24
C GLN A 63 -7.29 -3.55 4.57
N GLY A 64 -6.08 -3.03 4.75
CA GLY A 64 -5.70 -2.26 5.92
C GLY A 64 -6.27 -0.85 5.88
N ALA A 65 -6.51 -0.29 7.05
CA ALA A 65 -6.92 1.09 7.26
C ALA A 65 -5.91 1.84 8.13
N THR A 66 -6.04 3.17 8.15
CA THR A 66 -5.21 4.05 8.96
C THR A 66 -5.14 3.58 10.41
N GLY A 67 -3.94 3.54 10.98
CA GLY A 67 -3.67 3.10 12.35
C GLY A 67 -3.57 1.59 12.55
N ASN A 68 -3.86 0.76 11.54
CA ASN A 68 -3.63 -0.69 11.63
C ASN A 68 -2.14 -1.03 11.69
N VAL A 69 -1.86 -2.29 12.00
CA VAL A 69 -0.54 -2.89 11.80
C VAL A 69 -0.58 -3.65 10.49
N PHE A 70 0.28 -3.28 9.56
CA PHE A 70 0.25 -3.83 8.21
C PHE A 70 1.18 -5.04 8.11
N ALA A 71 0.69 -6.10 7.48
CA ALA A 71 1.49 -7.26 7.11
C ALA A 71 2.38 -6.95 5.90
N GLY A 72 1.96 -6.05 5.02
CA GLY A 72 2.68 -5.68 3.82
C GLY A 72 1.80 -5.05 2.75
N VAL A 73 2.28 -5.02 1.52
CA VAL A 73 1.58 -4.49 0.33
C VAL A 73 1.28 -5.61 -0.66
N VAL A 74 0.07 -5.66 -1.20
CA VAL A 74 -0.31 -6.62 -2.24
C VAL A 74 0.42 -6.29 -3.55
N VAL A 75 1.17 -7.24 -4.09
CA VAL A 75 1.87 -7.11 -5.38
C VAL A 75 1.21 -7.88 -6.51
N GLY A 76 0.23 -8.74 -6.19
CA GLY A 76 -0.51 -9.52 -7.18
C GLY A 76 -1.46 -10.52 -6.53
N PHE A 77 -2.16 -11.26 -7.38
CA PHE A 77 -3.03 -12.36 -6.98
C PHE A 77 -2.72 -13.59 -7.83
N LEU A 78 -2.76 -14.78 -7.24
CA LEU A 78 -2.68 -16.01 -8.03
C LEU A 78 -3.95 -16.17 -8.86
N PRO A 79 -3.84 -16.58 -10.13
CA PRO A 79 -5.01 -16.83 -10.97
C PRO A 79 -5.73 -18.09 -10.50
N ASP A 80 -7.05 -18.00 -10.32
CA ASP A 80 -7.91 -19.16 -10.06
C ASP A 80 -8.33 -19.83 -11.36
N THR A 81 -8.59 -19.01 -12.39
CA THR A 81 -8.89 -19.41 -13.77
C THR A 81 -8.19 -18.48 -14.77
N ARG A 82 -8.29 -18.77 -16.07
CA ARG A 82 -7.78 -17.90 -17.15
C ARG A 82 -8.39 -16.49 -17.09
N ASP A 83 -9.66 -16.39 -16.73
CA ASP A 83 -10.43 -15.14 -16.78
C ASP A 83 -10.48 -14.45 -15.39
N SER A 84 -9.50 -14.77 -14.54
CA SER A 84 -9.37 -14.16 -13.21
C SER A 84 -9.21 -12.65 -13.31
N LEU A 85 -9.89 -11.92 -12.42
CA LEU A 85 -9.72 -10.48 -12.30
C LEU A 85 -8.28 -10.13 -11.88
N PRO A 86 -7.76 -8.93 -12.23
CA PRO A 86 -6.44 -8.48 -11.75
C PRO A 86 -6.45 -8.07 -10.26
N TYR A 87 -7.61 -8.09 -9.62
CA TYR A 87 -7.84 -7.77 -8.21
C TYR A 87 -8.73 -8.82 -7.54
N ARG A 88 -8.92 -8.73 -6.24
CA ARG A 88 -9.90 -9.51 -5.50
C ARG A 88 -11.20 -8.71 -5.35
N ALA A 89 -12.29 -9.21 -5.91
CA ALA A 89 -13.62 -8.62 -5.75
C ALA A 89 -14.16 -8.83 -4.32
N ALA A 90 -15.04 -7.94 -3.86
CA ALA A 90 -15.71 -8.08 -2.57
C ALA A 90 -16.34 -9.48 -2.40
N SER A 91 -16.28 -10.00 -1.17
CA SER A 91 -16.86 -11.28 -0.78
C SER A 91 -16.43 -12.53 -1.57
N THR A 92 -15.22 -12.52 -2.15
CA THR A 92 -14.59 -13.69 -2.81
C THR A 92 -13.35 -14.19 -2.07
N VAL A 93 -12.98 -15.45 -2.25
CA VAL A 93 -11.69 -15.98 -1.79
C VAL A 93 -10.71 -15.93 -2.95
N ARG A 94 -9.52 -15.39 -2.71
CA ARG A 94 -8.35 -15.45 -3.60
C ARG A 94 -7.06 -15.50 -2.81
N LEU A 95 -6.02 -16.04 -3.41
CA LEU A 95 -4.66 -16.00 -2.87
C LEU A 95 -3.95 -14.73 -3.31
N ALA A 96 -3.61 -13.87 -2.34
CA ALA A 96 -2.88 -12.62 -2.53
C ALA A 96 -1.38 -12.84 -2.34
N LEU A 97 -0.58 -12.29 -3.24
CA LEU A 97 0.87 -12.18 -3.12
C LEU A 97 1.19 -10.85 -2.44
N VAL A 98 1.86 -10.89 -1.28
CA VAL A 98 2.11 -9.71 -0.45
C VAL A 98 3.61 -9.55 -0.24
N ASN A 99 4.14 -8.36 -0.54
CA ASN A 99 5.48 -7.96 -0.13
C ASN A 99 5.45 -7.62 1.36
N VAL A 100 6.13 -8.45 2.16
CA VAL A 100 6.17 -8.32 3.62
C VAL A 100 7.53 -7.87 4.14
N ASP A 101 8.41 -7.37 3.27
CA ASP A 101 9.71 -6.88 3.69
C ASP A 101 9.54 -5.56 4.46
N PRO A 102 9.91 -5.50 5.75
CA PRO A 102 9.75 -4.28 6.55
C PRO A 102 10.65 -3.12 6.09
N GLN A 103 11.67 -3.41 5.30
CA GLN A 103 12.61 -2.43 4.76
C GLN A 103 12.31 -2.10 3.29
N ALA A 104 11.25 -2.66 2.71
CA ALA A 104 10.80 -2.28 1.39
C ALA A 104 10.36 -0.82 1.37
N GLU A 105 10.81 -0.13 0.34
CA GLU A 105 10.40 1.21 0.00
C GLU A 105 9.42 1.16 -1.16
N TYR A 106 8.32 1.87 -0.98
CA TYR A 106 7.20 1.92 -1.91
C TYR A 106 7.08 3.31 -2.48
N GLU A 107 6.77 3.41 -3.76
CA GLU A 107 6.30 4.64 -4.36
C GLU A 107 4.80 4.74 -4.18
N ILE A 108 4.34 5.87 -3.67
CA ILE A 108 2.91 6.19 -3.49
C ILE A 108 2.66 7.62 -3.95
N ARG A 109 1.44 7.91 -4.38
CA ARG A 109 0.99 9.25 -4.71
C ARG A 109 0.26 9.88 -3.52
N GLN A 110 0.42 11.18 -3.31
CA GLN A 110 -0.40 11.91 -2.34
C GLN A 110 -1.85 12.06 -2.81
N VAL A 111 -2.79 12.20 -1.87
CA VAL A 111 -4.18 12.46 -2.21
C VAL A 111 -4.35 13.74 -3.03
N ALA A 112 -5.42 13.79 -3.83
CA ALA A 112 -5.81 15.01 -4.51
C ALA A 112 -6.53 15.96 -3.53
N GLY A 113 -6.14 17.24 -3.52
CA GLY A 113 -6.61 18.24 -2.57
C GLY A 113 -5.67 18.39 -1.37
N GLY A 114 -6.07 19.17 -0.36
CA GLY A 114 -5.26 19.38 0.86
C GLY A 114 -4.03 20.28 0.67
N THR A 115 -3.13 20.25 1.65
CA THR A 115 -1.88 21.01 1.64
C THR A 115 -0.81 20.19 0.90
N PRO A 116 -0.01 20.77 -0.02
CA PRO A 116 1.04 20.01 -0.68
C PRO A 116 2.09 19.54 0.30
N LEU A 117 2.39 18.24 0.24
CA LEU A 117 3.69 17.78 0.67
C LEU A 117 4.76 18.34 -0.27
N ASN A 118 5.84 18.84 0.33
CA ASN A 118 6.98 19.41 -0.36
C ASN A 118 8.27 18.75 0.12
N ALA A 119 9.42 19.21 -0.41
CA ALA A 119 10.71 18.61 -0.10
C ALA A 119 11.08 18.66 1.39
N ASN A 120 10.56 19.62 2.16
CA ASN A 120 10.83 19.74 3.59
C ASN A 120 10.09 18.70 4.43
N ASP A 121 9.07 18.03 3.87
CA ASP A 121 8.30 16.99 4.57
C ASP A 121 8.97 15.62 4.48
N VAL A 122 10.06 15.50 3.72
CA VAL A 122 10.88 14.29 3.68
C VAL A 122 11.49 14.05 5.08
N GLY A 123 11.25 12.86 5.63
CA GLY A 123 11.63 12.50 6.98
C GLY A 123 10.49 12.57 8.00
N LEU A 124 9.36 13.23 7.65
CA LEU A 124 8.12 13.16 8.42
C LEU A 124 7.39 11.83 8.18
N ASN A 125 6.41 11.56 9.03
CA ASN A 125 5.48 10.45 8.88
C ASN A 125 4.10 10.98 8.50
N ALA A 126 3.33 10.18 7.79
CA ALA A 126 1.97 10.51 7.36
C ALA A 126 1.10 9.25 7.34
N ASN A 127 -0.21 9.43 7.38
CA ASN A 127 -1.15 8.32 7.30
C ASN A 127 -1.38 7.89 5.84
N VAL A 128 -1.89 6.68 5.69
CA VAL A 128 -2.50 6.25 4.41
C VAL A 128 -3.96 6.70 4.38
N VAL A 129 -4.43 7.17 3.23
CA VAL A 129 -5.85 7.29 2.92
C VAL A 129 -6.29 6.06 2.14
N VAL A 130 -7.30 5.36 2.66
CA VAL A 130 -7.87 4.19 2.00
C VAL A 130 -8.71 4.64 0.81
N GLY A 131 -8.46 4.03 -0.35
CA GLY A 131 -9.24 4.26 -1.57
C GLY A 131 -9.86 2.98 -2.11
N SER A 132 -10.78 3.15 -3.06
CA SER A 132 -11.41 2.03 -3.76
C SER A 132 -10.52 1.50 -4.88
N VAL A 133 -10.61 0.20 -5.15
CA VAL A 133 -9.91 -0.44 -6.26
C VAL A 133 -10.44 0.06 -7.60
N ASN A 134 -9.54 0.39 -8.53
CA ASN A 134 -9.91 0.60 -9.92
C ASN A 134 -10.23 -0.76 -10.56
N THR A 135 -11.51 -1.02 -10.86
CA THR A 135 -11.95 -2.33 -11.37
C THR A 135 -11.51 -2.63 -12.80
N SER A 136 -11.05 -1.63 -13.56
CA SER A 136 -10.53 -1.80 -14.92
C SER A 136 -9.08 -2.28 -14.93
N TYR A 137 -8.24 -1.76 -14.03
CA TYR A 137 -6.81 -2.08 -13.97
C TYR A 137 -6.41 -2.96 -12.77
N GLY A 138 -7.29 -3.10 -11.78
CA GLY A 138 -7.05 -3.82 -10.54
C GLY A 138 -6.13 -3.10 -9.55
N TRP A 139 -5.87 -1.81 -9.75
CA TRP A 139 -4.98 -1.03 -8.90
C TRP A 139 -5.70 -0.48 -7.68
N SER A 140 -4.99 -0.42 -6.56
CA SER A 140 -5.47 0.19 -5.33
C SER A 140 -5.66 1.70 -5.50
N GLY A 141 -6.70 2.22 -4.84
CA GLY A 141 -6.93 3.65 -4.70
C GLY A 141 -6.20 4.28 -3.51
N MET A 142 -5.39 3.52 -2.77
CA MET A 142 -4.66 4.04 -1.61
C MET A 142 -3.70 5.16 -2.00
N ALA A 143 -3.62 6.17 -1.13
CA ALA A 143 -2.81 7.35 -1.33
C ALA A 143 -2.22 7.84 -0.01
N LEU A 144 -1.19 8.68 -0.09
CA LEU A 144 -0.56 9.32 1.06
C LEU A 144 -1.40 10.53 1.50
N ASP A 145 -1.72 10.61 2.78
CA ASP A 145 -2.46 11.75 3.34
C ASP A 145 -1.53 12.96 3.50
N ASN A 146 -1.86 14.06 2.82
CA ASN A 146 -1.10 15.30 2.83
C ASN A 146 -1.65 16.35 3.81
N THR A 147 -2.39 15.90 4.83
CA THR A 147 -2.89 16.73 5.93
C THR A 147 -2.51 16.20 7.31
N THR A 148 -1.78 15.08 7.35
CA THR A 148 -1.45 14.36 8.60
C THR A 148 0.04 14.29 8.87
N GLU A 149 0.86 14.98 8.06
CA GLU A 149 2.31 14.97 8.19
C GLU A 149 2.75 15.46 9.57
N ALA A 150 3.47 14.60 10.29
CA ALA A 150 3.97 14.91 11.62
C ALA A 150 5.25 14.12 11.95
N THR A 151 5.94 14.55 13.00
CA THR A 151 7.12 13.86 13.54
C THR A 151 6.78 12.64 14.40
N THR A 152 5.49 12.42 14.69
CA THR A 152 5.01 11.33 15.54
C THR A 152 5.22 9.96 14.89
N ASN A 153 5.67 8.98 15.67
CA ASN A 153 5.96 7.62 15.19
C ASN A 153 4.72 6.70 15.11
N THR A 154 3.54 7.23 15.39
CA THR A 154 2.27 6.49 15.39
C THR A 154 1.59 6.46 14.02
N LEU A 155 2.06 7.29 13.08
CA LEU A 155 1.51 7.37 11.72
C LEU A 155 1.99 6.20 10.86
N ASP A 156 1.17 5.83 9.88
CA ASP A 156 1.29 4.56 9.13
C ASP A 156 2.58 4.45 8.31
N LEU A 157 2.96 5.54 7.65
CA LEU A 157 4.00 5.59 6.63
C LEU A 157 5.06 6.62 7.02
N LYS A 158 6.32 6.33 6.70
CA LYS A 158 7.44 7.28 6.77
C LYS A 158 7.81 7.73 5.38
N ILE A 159 7.89 9.04 5.17
CA ILE A 159 8.35 9.63 3.91
C ILE A 159 9.88 9.57 3.88
N THR A 160 10.43 8.76 2.97
CA THR A 160 11.87 8.53 2.85
C THR A 160 12.52 9.38 1.77
N GLY A 161 11.72 9.84 0.81
CA GLY A 161 12.18 10.72 -0.25
C GLY A 161 11.07 11.09 -1.23
N MET A 162 11.43 11.89 -2.21
CA MET A 162 10.55 12.21 -3.35
C MET A 162 10.91 11.33 -4.54
N SER A 163 9.90 10.96 -5.35
CA SER A 163 10.16 10.20 -6.58
C SER A 163 10.95 11.04 -7.56
N SER A 164 12.13 10.56 -7.99
CA SER A 164 13.04 11.29 -8.87
C SER A 164 12.70 11.09 -10.35
N ARG A 165 11.44 11.37 -10.72
CA ARG A 165 11.00 11.25 -12.11
C ARG A 165 10.88 12.62 -12.77
N PRO A 166 11.17 12.75 -14.08
CA PRO A 166 11.00 14.00 -14.81
C PRO A 166 9.57 14.56 -14.79
N ASP A 167 8.58 13.70 -14.55
CA ASP A 167 7.15 14.02 -14.45
C ASP A 167 6.67 14.24 -13.00
N ASN A 168 7.55 14.20 -12.00
CA ASN A 168 7.20 14.51 -10.61
C ASN A 168 7.48 15.98 -10.30
N GLU A 169 6.44 16.80 -10.33
CA GLU A 169 6.53 18.21 -9.92
C GLU A 169 6.51 18.30 -8.37
N VAL A 170 7.53 18.94 -7.80
CA VAL A 170 7.74 19.03 -6.35
C VAL A 170 6.88 20.13 -5.75
N GLY A 171 6.16 19.84 -4.66
CA GLY A 171 5.44 20.85 -3.89
C GLY A 171 4.14 21.34 -4.54
N THR A 172 3.64 20.66 -5.57
CA THR A 172 2.30 20.88 -6.11
C THR A 172 1.32 20.00 -5.37
N SER A 173 0.45 20.59 -4.52
CA SER A 173 -0.84 19.97 -4.25
C SER A 173 -1.74 20.46 -5.33
N VAL A 174 -2.73 19.63 -5.59
CA VAL A 174 -3.87 19.95 -6.42
C VAL A 174 -4.63 21.15 -5.81
N SER A 175 -4.18 22.39 -6.03
CA SER A 175 -5.08 23.55 -6.02
C SER A 175 -5.82 23.66 -7.37
N SER A 176 -5.37 22.93 -8.39
CA SER A 176 -5.91 22.98 -9.76
C SER A 176 -5.98 21.60 -10.42
N GLY A 177 -6.81 20.71 -9.85
CA GLY A 177 -7.40 19.51 -10.46
C GLY A 177 -6.51 18.41 -11.09
N SER A 178 -5.20 18.59 -11.21
CA SER A 178 -4.41 17.85 -12.23
C SER A 178 -3.10 17.23 -11.74
N ASP A 179 -2.64 17.54 -10.51
CA ASP A 179 -1.24 17.28 -10.09
C ASP A 179 -1.08 16.70 -8.70
N SER A 180 -0.66 15.44 -8.61
CA SER A 180 -0.34 14.81 -7.33
C SER A 180 1.08 14.23 -7.35
N SER A 181 1.98 14.88 -6.62
CA SER A 181 3.37 14.43 -6.47
C SER A 181 3.46 13.00 -5.90
N THR A 182 4.49 12.27 -6.32
CA THR A 182 4.79 10.93 -5.84
C THR A 182 5.99 10.94 -4.89
N PHE A 183 5.88 10.11 -3.85
CA PHE A 183 6.83 10.01 -2.76
C PHE A 183 7.26 8.57 -2.59
N PHE A 184 8.47 8.42 -2.08
CA PHE A 184 8.95 7.15 -1.55
C PHE A 184 8.59 7.07 -0.06
N VAL A 185 8.02 5.94 0.33
CA VAL A 185 7.56 5.68 1.68
C VAL A 185 7.98 4.30 2.17
N ARG A 186 8.14 4.17 3.48
CA ARG A 186 8.26 2.88 4.18
C ARG A 186 7.10 2.73 5.14
N ILE A 187 6.66 1.49 5.37
CA ILE A 187 5.68 1.20 6.42
C ILE A 187 6.35 1.36 7.79
N ASN A 188 5.78 2.22 8.64
CA ASN A 188 6.22 2.36 10.03
C ASN A 188 5.61 1.29 10.92
N ARG A 189 4.31 1.03 10.75
CA ARG A 189 3.55 0.08 11.58
C ARG A 189 3.56 -1.31 10.95
N HIS A 190 4.74 -1.92 10.87
CA HIS A 190 4.94 -3.19 10.18
C HIS A 190 4.91 -4.38 11.13
N LEU A 191 4.12 -5.41 10.78
CA LEU A 191 3.92 -6.63 11.58
C LEU A 191 5.25 -7.34 11.93
N PHE A 192 6.15 -7.48 10.96
CA PHE A 192 7.40 -8.25 11.11
C PHE A 192 8.61 -7.44 11.61
N SER A 193 8.44 -6.19 12.04
CA SER A 193 9.56 -5.35 12.52
C SER A 193 9.26 -4.58 13.80
N ASN A 194 7.98 -4.31 14.08
CA ASN A 194 7.59 -3.68 15.34
C ASN A 194 7.09 -4.78 16.28
N GLN A 195 7.47 -4.71 17.55
CA GLN A 195 6.96 -5.61 18.59
C GLN A 195 5.45 -5.38 18.76
N VAL A 196 4.66 -5.98 17.89
CA VAL A 196 3.20 -5.96 17.93
C VAL A 196 2.77 -7.28 18.57
N ALA A 197 1.93 -7.19 19.60
CA ALA A 197 1.33 -8.37 20.21
C ALA A 197 0.57 -9.16 19.13
N GLY A 198 0.65 -10.50 19.19
CA GLY A 198 0.07 -11.38 18.16
C GLY A 198 -1.38 -11.01 17.82
N VAL A 199 -1.70 -11.12 16.53
CA VAL A 199 -3.06 -10.94 15.99
C VAL A 199 -3.85 -12.22 16.16
#